data_AF-A0A9D9Q4W1-F1
#
_entry.id   AF-A0A9D9Q4W1-F1
#
_cell.length_a   1.000
_cell.length_b   1.000
_cell.length_c   1.000
_cell.angle_alpha   90.00
_cell.angle_beta   90.00
_cell.angle_gamma   90.00
#
_symmetry.space_group_name_H-M   'P 1'
#
loop_
_entity.id
_entity.type
_entity.pdbx_description
1 polymer ?
#
loop_
_entity_poly.entity_id
_entity_poly.type
_entity_poly.pdbx_seq_one_letter_code
_entity_poly.pdbx_strand_id
1 'polypeptide(L)'
;MRELLTMFGSFFKIGLFTFGGGYAMVPIIQREVIDRRGWVDRDEFVELLTLAQSAPGPIALNTSVFVGYKVRGYAGALAALLGVVVPAFTVILIVAIYFAQFRENVYVNAAFKGMRPAVVALIVSPIVSLSRGMGAWKYA
;
A
#
# COMPACT_ATOMS: atom_id res chain seq x y z
N MET A 1 17.38 -0.69 -18.48
CA MET A 1 16.03 -1.26 -18.65
C MET A 1 15.74 -2.50 -17.82
N ARG A 2 16.55 -3.58 -17.89
CA ARG A 2 16.24 -4.87 -17.22
C ARG A 2 16.03 -4.75 -15.71
N GLU A 3 16.83 -3.96 -15.02
CA GLU A 3 16.65 -3.74 -13.58
C GLU A 3 15.36 -2.99 -13.24
N LEU A 4 14.95 -2.00 -14.04
CA LEU A 4 13.69 -1.28 -13.82
C LEU A 4 12.47 -2.18 -14.00
N LEU A 5 12.49 -3.07 -15.01
CA LEU A 5 11.44 -4.08 -15.20
C LEU A 5 11.40 -5.09 -14.05
N THR A 6 12.58 -5.47 -13.54
CA THR A 6 12.70 -6.35 -12.38
C THR A 6 12.14 -5.68 -11.12
N MET A 7 12.44 -4.40 -10.94
CA MET A 7 11.92 -3.57 -9.86
C MET A 7 10.41 -3.45 -9.92
N PHE A 8 9.88 -3.04 -11.08
CA PHE A 8 8.45 -3.01 -11.34
C PHE A 8 7.80 -4.35 -11.02
N GLY A 9 8.32 -5.46 -11.55
CA GLY A 9 7.75 -6.79 -11.32
C GLY A 9 7.80 -7.26 -9.87
N SER A 10 8.82 -6.85 -9.10
CA SER A 10 8.95 -7.20 -7.69
C SER A 10 7.92 -6.43 -6.85
N PHE A 11 7.84 -5.11 -7.06
CA PHE A 11 6.85 -4.26 -6.39
C PHE A 11 5.43 -4.51 -6.87
N PHE A 12 5.23 -4.98 -8.10
CA PHE A 12 3.94 -5.45 -8.61
C PHE A 12 3.41 -6.65 -7.84
N LYS A 13 4.27 -7.62 -7.52
CA LYS A 13 3.87 -8.74 -6.66
C LYS A 13 3.51 -8.26 -5.26
N ILE A 14 4.31 -7.35 -4.69
CA ILE A 14 4.02 -6.76 -3.38
C ILE A 14 2.66 -6.04 -3.41
N GLY A 15 2.40 -5.23 -4.43
CA GLY A 15 1.13 -4.52 -4.63
C GLY A 15 -0.06 -5.48 -4.75
N LEU A 16 0.10 -6.61 -5.45
CA LEU A 16 -0.94 -7.63 -5.59
C LEU A 16 -1.29 -8.32 -4.26
N PHE A 17 -0.33 -8.43 -3.35
CA PHE A 17 -0.48 -9.11 -2.05
C PHE A 17 -0.49 -8.13 -0.87
N THR A 18 -1.03 -6.92 -1.05
CA THR A 18 -1.15 -5.91 0.03
C THR A 18 -2.28 -6.24 1.00
N PHE A 19 -2.09 -7.29 1.81
CA PHE A 19 -3.03 -7.74 2.85
C PHE A 19 -2.43 -7.51 4.25
N GLY A 20 -3.24 -7.00 5.19
CA GLY A 20 -2.82 -6.88 6.59
C GLY A 20 -2.32 -5.50 7.06
N GLY A 21 -2.45 -4.46 6.24
CA GLY A 21 -2.10 -3.08 6.62
C GLY A 21 -0.62 -2.73 6.40
N GLY A 22 -0.26 -1.45 6.55
CA GLY A 22 1.06 -0.93 6.16
C GLY A 22 2.24 -1.61 6.84
N TYR A 23 2.13 -1.92 8.15
CA TYR A 23 3.21 -2.57 8.91
C TYR A 23 3.39 -4.06 8.59
N ALA A 24 2.30 -4.78 8.24
CA ALA A 24 2.40 -6.18 7.83
C ALA A 24 3.19 -6.34 6.51
N MET A 25 3.24 -5.28 5.69
CA MET A 25 3.96 -5.28 4.41
C MET A 25 5.45 -5.02 4.55
N VAL A 26 5.91 -4.37 5.63
CA VAL A 26 7.34 -4.09 5.86
C VAL A 26 8.22 -5.34 5.76
N PRO A 27 7.94 -6.47 6.43
CA PRO A 27 8.76 -7.67 6.30
C PRO A 27 8.70 -8.30 4.89
N ILE A 28 7.61 -8.13 4.15
CA ILE A 28 7.49 -8.62 2.77
C ILE A 28 8.41 -7.81 1.85
N ILE A 29 8.38 -6.47 1.99
CA ILE A 29 9.27 -5.57 1.25
C ILE A 29 10.73 -5.86 1.63
N GLN A 30 11.03 -6.00 2.92
CA GLN A 30 12.37 -6.30 3.41
C GLN A 30 12.93 -7.58 2.78
N ARG A 31 12.15 -8.67 2.78
CA ARG A 31 12.56 -9.95 2.16
C ARG A 31 12.80 -9.82 0.66
N GLU A 32 11.96 -9.07 -0.05
CA GLU A 32 12.13 -8.90 -1.49
C GLU A 32 13.37 -8.06 -1.80
N VAL A 33 13.55 -6.93 -1.11
CA VAL A 33 14.59 -5.96 -1.41
C VAL A 33 15.97 -6.40 -0.89
N ILE A 34 16.03 -6.98 0.30
CA ILE A 34 17.29 -7.43 0.93
C ILE A 34 17.58 -8.88 0.54
N ASP A 35 16.74 -9.83 0.97
CA ASP A 35 17.09 -11.26 0.90
C ASP A 35 17.05 -11.80 -0.54
N ARG A 36 16.09 -11.35 -1.37
CA ARG A 36 15.94 -11.82 -2.76
C ARG A 36 16.74 -11.02 -3.78
N ARG A 37 16.79 -9.69 -3.63
CA ARG A 37 17.37 -8.80 -4.64
C ARG A 37 18.72 -8.22 -4.23
N GLY A 38 19.01 -8.11 -2.93
CA GLY A 38 20.23 -7.49 -2.43
C GLY A 38 20.42 -6.04 -2.88
N TRP A 39 19.32 -5.29 -3.03
CA TRP A 39 19.37 -3.91 -3.53
C TRP A 39 19.84 -2.89 -2.49
N VAL A 40 19.54 -3.15 -1.22
CA VAL A 40 19.97 -2.36 -0.06
C VAL A 40 20.31 -3.32 1.08
N ASP A 41 21.16 -2.89 2.00
CA ASP A 41 21.43 -3.65 3.21
C ASP A 41 20.36 -3.43 4.30
N ARG A 42 20.52 -4.06 5.47
CA ARG A 42 19.55 -3.95 6.57
C ARG A 42 19.53 -2.56 7.19
N ASP A 43 20.68 -1.92 7.34
CA ASP A 43 20.77 -0.61 7.99
C ASP A 43 20.19 0.46 7.07
N GLU A 44 20.53 0.41 5.78
CA GLU A 44 19.94 1.24 4.74
C GLU A 44 18.41 1.06 4.64
N PHE A 45 17.92 -0.18 4.72
CA PHE A 45 16.47 -0.41 4.72
C PHE A 45 15.77 0.25 5.91
N VAL A 46 16.39 0.21 7.10
CA VAL A 46 15.85 0.85 8.31
C VAL A 46 15.86 2.38 8.17
N GLU A 47 16.89 2.97 7.58
CA GLU A 47 16.93 4.41 7.27
C GLU A 47 15.81 4.80 6.30
N LEU A 48 15.64 4.05 5.21
CA LEU A 48 14.59 4.30 4.21
C LEU A 48 13.18 4.11 4.79
N LEU A 49 13.01 3.13 5.67
CA LEU A 49 11.75 2.91 6.40
C LEU A 49 11.46 4.07 7.37
N THR A 50 12.48 4.63 8.01
CA THR A 50 12.36 5.80 8.89
C THR A 50 11.95 7.04 8.10
N LEU A 51 12.53 7.23 6.91
CA LEU A 51 12.13 8.29 5.99
C LEU A 51 10.67 8.09 5.52
N ALA A 52 10.29 6.86 5.21
CA ALA A 52 8.93 6.51 4.79
C ALA A 52 7.87 6.79 5.85
N GLN A 53 8.19 6.62 7.13
CA GLN A 53 7.31 6.93 8.25
C GLN A 53 7.20 8.42 8.54
N SER A 54 8.26 9.19 8.25
CA SER A 54 8.25 10.64 8.36
C SER A 54 7.38 11.30 7.29
N ALA A 55 7.23 10.66 6.13
CA ALA A 55 6.38 11.14 5.04
C ALA A 55 4.90 10.78 5.27
N PRO A 56 3.94 11.69 4.99
CA PRO A 56 2.53 11.36 5.07
C PRO A 56 2.18 10.29 4.03
N GLY A 57 1.33 9.34 4.42
CA GLY A 57 0.78 8.32 3.51
C GLY A 57 1.08 6.88 3.91
N PRO A 58 0.80 5.92 3.01
CA PRO A 58 0.97 4.50 3.28
C PRO A 58 2.45 4.13 3.38
N ILE A 59 2.88 3.62 4.54
CA ILE A 59 4.27 3.23 4.82
C ILE A 59 4.83 2.32 3.73
N ALA A 60 4.10 1.27 3.35
CA ALA A 60 4.53 0.31 2.33
C ALA A 60 4.82 0.96 0.96
N LEU A 61 4.01 1.94 0.54
CA LEU A 61 4.19 2.65 -0.71
C LEU A 61 5.40 3.59 -0.62
N ASN A 62 5.49 4.38 0.45
CA ASN A 62 6.60 5.31 0.67
C ASN A 62 7.94 4.58 0.75
N THR A 63 8.02 3.46 1.49
CA THR A 63 9.23 2.63 1.57
C THR A 63 9.61 2.09 0.20
N SER A 64 8.65 1.61 -0.60
CA SER A 64 8.92 1.10 -1.95
C SER A 64 9.48 2.20 -2.87
N VAL A 65 8.93 3.41 -2.80
CA VAL A 65 9.40 4.58 -3.58
C VAL A 65 10.82 4.98 -3.17
N PHE A 66 11.11 5.07 -1.87
CA PHE A 66 12.43 5.46 -1.38
C PHE A 66 13.49 4.39 -1.66
N VAL A 67 13.15 3.10 -1.54
CA VAL A 67 14.01 2.01 -2.01
C VAL A 67 14.28 2.14 -3.51
N GLY A 68 13.24 2.33 -4.33
CA GLY A 68 13.40 2.53 -5.77
C GLY A 68 14.29 3.72 -6.10
N TYR A 69 14.11 4.82 -5.37
CA TYR A 69 14.93 6.03 -5.50
C TYR A 69 16.40 5.77 -5.16
N LYS A 70 16.68 5.08 -4.06
CA LYS A 70 18.05 4.75 -3.66
C LYS A 70 18.77 3.90 -4.72
N VAL A 71 18.08 2.93 -5.32
CA VAL A 71 18.70 1.94 -6.21
C VAL A 71 18.91 2.49 -7.63
N ARG A 72 17.96 3.27 -8.18
CA ARG A 72 18.02 3.76 -9.57
C ARG A 72 17.56 5.23 -9.74
N GLY A 73 17.61 6.03 -8.68
CA GLY A 73 17.17 7.42 -8.71
C GLY A 73 15.69 7.56 -9.07
N TYR A 74 15.32 8.68 -9.69
CA TYR A 74 13.93 8.96 -10.09
C TYR A 74 13.29 7.86 -10.96
N ALA A 75 14.06 7.21 -11.83
CA ALA A 75 13.56 6.13 -12.67
C ALA A 75 13.18 4.88 -11.85
N GLY A 76 13.97 4.55 -10.83
CA GLY A 76 13.65 3.46 -9.90
C GLY A 76 12.46 3.80 -9.00
N ALA A 77 12.40 5.04 -8.51
CA ALA A 77 11.26 5.53 -7.73
C ALA A 77 9.94 5.39 -8.51
N LEU A 78 9.93 5.80 -9.79
CA LEU A 78 8.78 5.67 -10.67
C LEU A 78 8.42 4.21 -10.96
N ALA A 79 9.41 3.35 -11.22
CA ALA A 79 9.19 1.93 -11.47
C ALA A 79 8.61 1.22 -10.23
N ALA A 80 9.10 1.54 -9.03
CA ALA A 80 8.58 1.01 -7.77
C ALA A 80 7.16 1.51 -7.49
N LEU A 81 6.91 2.81 -7.66
CA LEU A 81 5.58 3.42 -7.50
C LEU A 81 4.55 2.75 -8.41
N LEU A 82 4.84 2.67 -9.71
CA LEU A 82 3.96 2.03 -10.67
C LEU A 82 3.81 0.55 -10.37
N GLY A 83 4.88 -0.13 -9.96
CA GLY A 83 4.83 -1.52 -9.52
C GLY A 83 3.78 -1.72 -8.42
N VAL A 84 3.83 -0.93 -7.34
CA VAL A 84 2.87 -1.08 -6.23
C VAL A 84 1.44 -0.66 -6.61
N VAL A 85 1.27 0.43 -7.37
CA VAL A 85 -0.04 1.05 -7.61
C VAL A 85 -0.83 0.36 -8.73
N VAL A 86 -0.17 -0.02 -9.82
CA VAL A 86 -0.83 -0.63 -11.00
C VAL A 86 -1.70 -1.84 -10.65
N PRO A 87 -1.28 -2.85 -9.86
CA PRO A 87 -2.12 -4.01 -9.59
C PRO A 87 -3.43 -3.64 -8.89
N ALA A 88 -3.37 -2.78 -7.85
CA ALA A 88 -4.57 -2.32 -7.15
C ALA A 88 -5.47 -1.48 -8.07
N PHE A 89 -4.90 -0.56 -8.84
CA PHE A 89 -5.63 0.26 -9.79
C PHE A 89 -6.33 -0.59 -10.86
N THR A 90 -5.64 -1.59 -11.42
CA THR A 90 -6.21 -2.50 -12.42
C THR A 90 -7.38 -3.29 -11.86
N VAL A 91 -7.27 -3.83 -10.64
CA VAL A 91 -8.38 -4.56 -9.99
C VAL A 91 -9.59 -3.65 -9.78
N ILE A 92 -9.39 -2.44 -9.26
CA ILE A 92 -10.47 -1.46 -9.05
C ILE A 92 -11.12 -1.09 -10.38
N LEU A 93 -10.34 -0.84 -11.42
CA LEU A 93 -10.84 -0.48 -12.75
C LEU A 93 -11.68 -1.60 -13.37
N ILE A 94 -11.21 -2.84 -13.28
CA ILE A 94 -11.95 -4.02 -13.74
C ILE A 94 -13.30 -4.08 -13.03
N VAL A 95 -13.30 -4.02 -11.70
CA VAL A 95 -14.53 -4.05 -10.90
C VAL A 95 -15.47 -2.90 -11.29
N ALA A 96 -14.95 -1.69 -11.52
CA ALA A 96 -15.74 -0.53 -11.89
C ALA A 96 -16.41 -0.67 -13.28
N ILE A 97 -15.69 -1.20 -14.27
CA ILE A 97 -16.22 -1.41 -15.63
C ILE A 97 -17.38 -2.41 -15.59
N TYR A 98 -17.19 -3.55 -14.92
CA TYR A 98 -18.24 -4.56 -14.83
C TYR A 98 -19.40 -4.11 -13.93
N PHE A 99 -19.12 -3.35 -12.86
CA PHE A 99 -20.16 -2.82 -11.98
C PHE A 99 -21.20 -1.97 -12.72
N ALA A 100 -20.79 -1.21 -13.74
CA ALA A 100 -21.72 -0.42 -14.55
C ALA A 100 -22.81 -1.27 -15.20
N GLN A 101 -22.52 -2.54 -15.52
CA GLN A 101 -23.45 -3.48 -16.16
C GLN A 101 -24.44 -4.11 -15.16
N PHE A 102 -24.07 -4.21 -13.87
CA PHE A 102 -24.89 -4.85 -12.84
C PHE A 102 -25.60 -3.87 -11.89
N ARG A 103 -25.47 -2.57 -12.15
CA ARG A 103 -25.96 -1.50 -11.26
C ARG A 103 -27.48 -1.54 -11.05
N GLU A 104 -28.26 -2.03 -12.02
CA GLU A 104 -29.71 -2.16 -11.91
C GLU A 104 -30.17 -3.37 -11.09
N ASN A 105 -29.26 -4.28 -10.74
CA ASN A 105 -29.60 -5.43 -9.90
C ASN A 105 -29.81 -4.99 -8.45
N VAL A 106 -31.01 -5.25 -7.91
CA VAL A 106 -31.44 -4.89 -6.55
C VAL A 106 -30.48 -5.44 -5.48
N TYR A 107 -29.96 -6.66 -5.65
CA TYR A 107 -29.06 -7.29 -4.69
C TYR A 107 -27.69 -6.60 -4.66
N VAL A 108 -27.17 -6.21 -5.83
CA VAL A 108 -25.89 -5.48 -5.95
C VAL A 108 -26.02 -4.11 -5.31
N ASN A 109 -27.09 -3.38 -5.60
CA ASN A 109 -27.33 -2.06 -5.01
C ASN A 109 -27.49 -2.13 -3.48
N ALA A 110 -28.18 -3.15 -2.96
CA ALA A 110 -28.31 -3.37 -1.52
C ALA A 110 -26.95 -3.67 -0.85
N ALA A 111 -26.11 -4.52 -1.45
CA ALA A 111 -24.78 -4.82 -0.95
C ALA A 111 -23.89 -3.56 -0.89
N PHE A 112 -23.91 -2.72 -1.93
CA PHE A 112 -23.14 -1.46 -1.94
C PHE A 112 -23.66 -0.44 -0.92
N LYS A 113 -24.97 -0.36 -0.71
CA LYS A 113 -25.54 0.46 0.36
C LYS A 113 -25.06 0.02 1.74
N GLY A 114 -24.92 -1.29 1.97
CA GLY A 114 -24.33 -1.85 3.20
C GLY A 114 -22.82 -1.65 3.34
N MET A 115 -22.07 -1.73 2.23
CA MET A 115 -20.62 -1.51 2.25
C MET A 115 -20.22 -0.08 2.61
N ARG A 116 -20.97 0.94 2.19
CA ARG A 116 -20.65 2.36 2.47
C ARG A 116 -20.44 2.64 3.97
N PRO A 117 -21.40 2.37 4.87
CA PRO A 117 -21.19 2.59 6.30
C PRO A 117 -20.12 1.65 6.88
N ALA A 118 -19.95 0.44 6.34
CA ALA A 118 -18.88 -0.47 6.77
C ALA A 118 -17.48 0.11 6.47
N VAL A 119 -17.29 0.71 5.30
CA VAL A 119 -16.03 1.40 4.94
C VAL A 119 -15.79 2.59 5.85
N VAL A 120 -16.82 3.40 6.14
CA VAL A 120 -16.72 4.51 7.10
C VAL A 120 -16.30 3.97 8.48
N ALA A 121 -16.92 2.90 8.97
CA ALA A 121 -16.55 2.26 10.23
C ALA A 121 -15.11 1.73 10.22
N LEU A 122 -14.64 1.16 9.11
CA LEU A 122 -13.25 0.69 8.95
C LEU A 122 -12.22 1.83 8.98
N ILE A 123 -12.58 3.04 8.50
CA ILE A 123 -11.71 4.22 8.57
C ILE A 123 -11.74 4.84 9.97
N VAL A 124 -12.92 4.93 10.59
CA VAL A 124 -13.11 5.52 11.92
C VAL A 124 -12.55 4.63 13.03
N SER A 125 -12.62 3.31 12.89
CA SER A 125 -12.19 2.35 13.91
C SER A 125 -10.73 2.53 14.36
N PRO A 126 -9.73 2.64 13.45
CA PRO A 126 -8.35 2.95 13.82
C PRO A 126 -8.21 4.30 14.56
N ILE A 127 -8.98 5.31 14.17
CA ILE A 127 -8.96 6.64 14.80
C ILE A 127 -9.46 6.56 16.25
N VAL A 128 -10.57 5.85 16.47
CA VAL A 128 -11.12 5.61 17.81
C VAL A 128 -10.17 4.77 18.67
N SER A 129 -9.55 3.73 18.09
CA SER A 129 -8.57 2.92 18.79
C SER A 129 -7.35 3.74 19.23
N LEU A 130 -6.81 4.57 18.33
CA LEU A 130 -5.64 5.41 18.60
C LEU A 130 -5.96 6.48 19.67
N SER A 131 -7.09 7.18 19.54
CA SER A 131 -7.52 8.21 20.51
C SER A 131 -7.73 7.67 21.93
N ARG A 132 -8.28 6.44 22.06
CA ARG A 132 -8.39 5.76 23.36
C ARG A 132 -7.02 5.39 23.93
N GLY A 133 -6.11 4.88 23.09
CA GLY A 133 -4.74 4.54 23.48
C GLY A 133 -3.92 5.75 23.94
N MET A 134 -4.17 6.93 23.36
CA MET A 134 -3.51 8.18 23.75
C MET A 134 -4.10 8.83 25.01
N GLY A 135 -5.16 8.29 25.60
CA GLY A 135 -5.80 8.86 26.79
C GLY A 135 -6.46 10.22 26.55
N ALA A 136 -6.71 10.63 25.31
CA ALA A 136 -7.30 11.93 24.97
C ALA A 136 -8.68 12.16 25.64
N TRP A 137 -9.40 11.09 25.96
CA TRP A 137 -10.66 11.10 26.72
C TRP A 137 -10.52 11.50 28.19
N LYS A 138 -9.30 11.55 28.76
CA LYS A 138 -9.09 12.08 30.13
C LYS A 138 -9.03 13.61 30.20
N TYR A 139 -8.93 14.29 29.04
CA TYR A 139 -8.73 15.74 28.95
C TYR A 139 -9.83 16.46 28.15
N ALA A 140 -10.88 15.74 27.73
CA ALA A 140 -12.09 16.26 27.09
C ALA A 140 -13.27 16.10 28.05
#